data_AF-A0A7R7WGD2-F1
#
_entry.id   AF-A0A7R7WGD2-F1
#
_cell.length_a   1.000
_cell.length_b   1.000
_cell.length_c   1.000
_cell.angle_alpha   90.00
_cell.angle_beta   90.00
_cell.angle_gamma   90.00
#
_symmetry.space_group_name_H-M   'P 1'
#
loop_
_entity.id
_entity.type
_entity.pdbx_description
1 polymer ?
#
loop_
_entity_poly.entity_id
_entity_poly.type
_entity_poly.pdbx_seq_one_letter_code
_entity_poly.pdbx_strand_id
1 'polypeptide(L)'
;MVLNYTFELLSDSERSRLDFDVLLPVMVNATYASPEGLEGGYFLGTVDKDIVEAPGKQFQWLAQSDTFARVTAISSSPLVSALGPLSRLMAHAAENAKDSGLVAQTLDHTTDFVRTLMVQWRLNKLSEVDKSEEAEFLDAESLRTTIPGLWRLLRNCLYSIVIVLRAVLGRVINDPVLAAHRSAPFISMQVLHILRNLYFISSRMGQNASSQHMFVTLTAVDILSHYPDLAENFLRSIKPSELGQIPDHPIERCLDLFFLNTSELFTPLLSPACSEELLVAAAVPYLPAGGNNHLLEIFEAAHSTVLAVFAIPNNAAVAAKHLPFYIDNLFAVFPENLSARQFRLAFKTVIQVTAPPSPIANTQRLLPSILLEVLYDRALHASDQLLPQPSSTQVEGPDLGKSPPVSEQAALTLALIDSLCFLRVEDLEEWLPLTAQLLNSIKTPDMHKQCVERFWEALSSGEMDVERAHFCVTWWSTRGGRELVLYGDEFGADAEHRQDEAEGQGQGQGAYMSGALGAVARESKL
;
A
#
# COMPACT_ATOMS: atom_id res chain seq x y z
N MET A 1 -34.32 -22.19 2.88
CA MET A 1 -34.89 -20.83 2.68
C MET A 1 -35.65 -20.29 3.87
N VAL A 2 -36.69 -20.96 4.39
CA VAL A 2 -37.47 -20.43 5.54
C VAL A 2 -36.57 -20.09 6.74
N LEU A 3 -35.68 -21.01 7.13
CA LEU A 3 -34.73 -20.78 8.23
C LEU A 3 -33.88 -19.52 8.01
N ASN A 4 -33.41 -19.25 6.79
CA ASN A 4 -32.57 -18.08 6.49
C ASN A 4 -33.30 -16.75 6.80
N TYR A 5 -34.58 -16.66 6.45
CA TYR A 5 -35.39 -15.46 6.70
C TYR A 5 -35.86 -15.34 8.15
N THR A 6 -36.04 -16.45 8.85
CA THR A 6 -36.53 -16.44 10.23
C THR A 6 -35.40 -16.46 11.26
N PHE A 7 -34.16 -16.75 10.88
CA PHE A 7 -33.03 -16.92 11.80
C PHE A 7 -32.79 -15.69 12.69
N GLU A 8 -32.82 -14.50 12.10
CA GLU A 8 -32.65 -13.23 12.83
C GLU A 8 -33.81 -12.96 13.80
N LEU A 9 -34.98 -13.61 13.62
CA LEU A 9 -36.15 -13.51 14.50
C LEU A 9 -36.15 -14.54 15.65
N LEU A 10 -35.32 -15.59 15.57
CA LEU A 10 -35.20 -16.59 16.63
C LEU A 10 -34.46 -16.00 17.83
N SER A 11 -34.88 -16.37 19.05
CA SER A 11 -34.12 -16.07 20.27
C SER A 11 -32.84 -16.89 20.32
N ASP A 12 -31.84 -16.44 21.06
CA ASP A 12 -30.56 -17.16 21.17
C ASP A 12 -30.73 -18.57 21.75
N SER A 13 -31.70 -18.76 22.65
CA SER A 13 -32.10 -20.09 23.15
C SER A 13 -32.53 -21.01 22.01
N GLU A 14 -33.39 -20.56 21.11
CA GLU A 14 -33.85 -21.40 19.99
C GLU A 14 -32.76 -21.59 18.92
N ARG A 15 -31.92 -20.58 18.68
CA ARG A 15 -30.76 -20.73 17.79
C ARG A 15 -29.79 -21.80 18.28
N SER A 16 -29.52 -21.83 19.59
CA SER A 16 -28.61 -22.82 20.20
C SER A 16 -29.08 -24.28 20.09
N ARG A 17 -30.37 -24.49 19.80
CA ARG A 17 -30.97 -25.83 19.66
C ARG A 17 -30.85 -26.40 18.24
N LEU A 18 -30.41 -25.59 17.28
CA LEU A 18 -30.18 -26.04 15.91
C LEU A 18 -28.91 -26.89 15.84
N ASP A 19 -28.96 -27.93 15.01
CA ASP A 19 -27.80 -28.78 14.77
C ASP A 19 -26.93 -28.17 13.66
N PHE A 20 -25.94 -27.37 14.06
CA PHE A 20 -25.04 -26.71 13.12
C PHE A 20 -24.08 -27.67 12.42
N ASP A 21 -23.81 -28.85 12.98
CA ASP A 21 -22.95 -29.85 12.35
C ASP A 21 -23.62 -30.43 11.08
N VAL A 22 -24.95 -30.52 11.10
CA VAL A 22 -25.74 -30.94 9.93
C VAL A 22 -26.02 -29.77 8.98
N LEU A 23 -26.32 -28.59 9.52
CA LEU A 23 -26.72 -27.44 8.71
C LEU A 23 -25.56 -26.85 7.91
N LEU A 24 -24.35 -26.75 8.48
CA LEU A 24 -23.22 -26.09 7.84
C LEU A 24 -22.84 -26.74 6.49
N PRO A 25 -22.60 -28.06 6.40
CA PRO A 25 -22.25 -28.69 5.12
C PRO A 25 -23.35 -28.54 4.08
N VAL A 26 -24.62 -28.66 4.49
CA VAL A 26 -25.77 -28.52 3.58
C VAL A 26 -25.85 -27.12 3.00
N MET A 27 -25.68 -26.08 3.82
CA MET A 27 -25.73 -24.69 3.35
C MET A 27 -24.54 -24.35 2.44
N VAL A 28 -23.33 -24.80 2.80
CA VAL A 28 -22.11 -24.57 2.01
C VAL A 28 -22.23 -25.25 0.65
N ASN A 29 -22.60 -26.54 0.63
CA ASN A 29 -22.76 -27.31 -0.61
C ASN A 29 -23.91 -26.76 -1.48
N ALA A 30 -25.05 -26.44 -0.88
CA ALA A 30 -26.17 -25.83 -1.60
C ALA A 30 -25.79 -24.47 -2.20
N THR A 31 -25.02 -23.65 -1.48
CA THR A 31 -24.65 -22.32 -1.97
C THR A 31 -23.62 -22.40 -3.08
N TYR A 32 -22.52 -23.14 -2.88
CA TYR A 32 -21.37 -23.07 -3.78
C TYR A 32 -21.38 -24.11 -4.90
N ALA A 33 -21.89 -25.31 -4.66
CA ALA A 33 -21.79 -26.42 -5.62
C ALA A 33 -23.10 -26.72 -6.35
N SER A 34 -24.26 -26.46 -5.74
CA SER A 34 -25.54 -26.87 -6.33
C SER A 34 -25.93 -26.06 -7.57
N PRO A 35 -26.75 -26.64 -8.48
CA PRO A 35 -27.36 -25.94 -9.61
C PRO A 35 -28.26 -24.77 -9.19
N GLU A 36 -28.89 -24.85 -8.01
CA GLU A 36 -29.76 -23.80 -7.47
C GLU A 36 -28.97 -22.64 -6.82
N GLY A 37 -27.66 -22.84 -6.62
CA GLY A 37 -26.73 -21.86 -6.05
C GLY A 37 -25.80 -21.27 -7.11
N LEU A 38 -24.50 -21.36 -6.87
CA LEU A 38 -23.45 -20.79 -7.73
C LEU A 38 -22.83 -21.79 -8.71
N GLU A 39 -23.44 -22.97 -8.87
CA GLU A 39 -23.08 -23.98 -9.89
C GLU A 39 -21.59 -24.36 -9.91
N GLY A 40 -20.93 -24.38 -8.75
CA GLY A 40 -19.49 -24.65 -8.65
C GLY A 40 -18.58 -23.58 -9.29
N GLY A 41 -19.13 -22.44 -9.71
CA GLY A 41 -18.41 -21.39 -10.44
C GLY A 41 -18.32 -21.61 -11.95
N TYR A 42 -18.85 -22.73 -12.47
CA TYR A 42 -18.77 -23.07 -13.90
C TYR A 42 -19.57 -22.14 -14.81
N PHE A 43 -20.55 -21.41 -14.27
CA PHE A 43 -21.31 -20.43 -15.05
C PHE A 43 -20.40 -19.39 -15.71
N LEU A 44 -19.29 -19.01 -15.07
CA LEU A 44 -18.40 -17.95 -15.54
C LEU A 44 -17.71 -18.30 -16.86
N GLY A 45 -17.30 -19.56 -17.03
CA GLY A 45 -16.68 -20.02 -18.28
C GLY A 45 -17.69 -20.11 -19.42
N THR A 46 -18.99 -20.24 -19.10
CA THR A 46 -20.01 -20.27 -20.16
C THR A 46 -20.25 -18.91 -20.79
N VAL A 47 -19.95 -17.81 -20.09
CA VAL A 47 -20.08 -16.44 -20.61
C VAL A 47 -19.28 -16.23 -21.89
N ASP A 48 -18.12 -16.88 -22.03
CA ASP A 48 -17.25 -16.75 -23.21
C ASP A 48 -17.93 -17.10 -24.54
N LYS A 49 -18.93 -18.00 -24.50
CA LYS A 49 -19.63 -18.50 -25.70
C LYS A 49 -20.37 -17.43 -26.49
N ASP A 50 -20.92 -16.44 -25.79
CA ASP A 50 -21.71 -15.36 -26.40
C ASP A 50 -20.93 -14.04 -26.50
N ILE A 51 -19.64 -14.05 -26.15
CA ILE A 51 -18.76 -12.90 -26.36
C ILE A 51 -18.24 -12.94 -27.78
N VAL A 52 -18.66 -11.94 -28.55
CA VAL A 52 -18.31 -11.77 -29.96
C VAL A 52 -17.43 -10.54 -30.14
N GLU A 53 -16.51 -10.60 -31.09
CA GLU A 53 -15.72 -9.43 -31.50
C GLU A 53 -16.58 -8.58 -32.46
N ALA A 54 -16.90 -7.38 -32.02
CA ALA A 54 -17.59 -6.35 -32.78
C ALA A 54 -16.60 -5.52 -33.63
N PRO A 55 -17.09 -4.78 -34.65
CA PRO A 55 -16.23 -3.91 -35.46
C PRO A 55 -15.43 -2.93 -34.60
N GLY A 56 -14.11 -2.84 -34.84
CA GLY A 56 -13.22 -1.97 -34.05
C GLY A 56 -12.44 -2.69 -32.94
N LYS A 57 -12.36 -4.03 -32.96
CA LYS A 57 -11.69 -4.87 -31.93
C LYS A 57 -12.33 -4.76 -30.55
N GLN A 58 -13.62 -4.41 -30.49
CA GLN A 58 -14.36 -4.38 -29.23
C GLN A 58 -15.00 -5.74 -28.98
N PHE A 59 -15.05 -6.17 -27.73
CA PHE A 59 -15.87 -7.30 -27.31
C PHE A 59 -17.29 -6.84 -27.02
N GLN A 60 -18.25 -7.60 -27.52
CA GLN A 60 -19.66 -7.40 -27.31
C GLN A 60 -20.28 -8.62 -26.65
N TRP A 61 -21.04 -8.38 -25.60
CA TRP A 61 -21.85 -9.36 -24.88
C TRP A 61 -23.28 -8.85 -24.76
N LEU A 62 -24.12 -9.27 -25.71
CA LEU A 62 -25.49 -8.77 -25.86
C LEU A 62 -26.38 -9.13 -24.66
N ALA A 63 -27.25 -8.21 -24.26
CA ALA A 63 -28.18 -8.42 -23.15
C ALA A 63 -29.25 -9.49 -23.43
N GLN A 64 -29.49 -9.83 -24.70
CA GLN A 64 -30.41 -10.90 -25.11
C GLN A 64 -29.74 -12.27 -25.22
N SER A 65 -28.45 -12.38 -24.87
CA SER A 65 -27.70 -13.64 -24.94
C SER A 65 -28.16 -14.65 -23.88
N ASP A 66 -28.08 -15.94 -24.21
CA ASP A 66 -28.47 -17.02 -23.31
C ASP A 66 -27.57 -17.06 -22.07
N THR A 67 -26.28 -16.77 -22.23
CA THR A 67 -25.32 -16.72 -21.12
C THR A 67 -25.60 -15.56 -20.16
N PHE A 68 -26.01 -14.39 -20.66
CA PHE A 68 -26.41 -13.28 -19.78
C PHE A 68 -27.76 -13.56 -19.09
N ALA A 69 -28.70 -14.18 -19.80
CA ALA A 69 -29.94 -14.66 -19.20
C ALA A 69 -29.66 -15.66 -18.06
N ARG A 70 -28.68 -16.56 -18.23
CA ARG A 70 -28.22 -17.48 -17.19
C ARG A 70 -27.61 -16.77 -15.99
N VAL A 71 -26.70 -15.81 -16.19
CA VAL A 71 -26.12 -14.99 -15.10
C VAL A 71 -27.23 -14.28 -14.31
N THR A 72 -28.23 -13.76 -15.01
CA THR A 72 -29.40 -13.13 -14.39
C THR A 72 -30.25 -14.14 -13.62
N ALA A 73 -30.50 -15.33 -14.19
CA ALA A 73 -31.23 -16.41 -13.54
C ALA A 73 -30.56 -16.85 -12.24
N ILE A 74 -29.25 -17.12 -12.27
CA ILE A 74 -28.45 -17.44 -11.08
C ILE A 74 -28.56 -16.33 -10.04
N SER A 75 -28.37 -15.08 -10.45
CA SER A 75 -28.46 -13.92 -9.54
C SER A 75 -29.85 -13.78 -8.89
N SER A 76 -30.90 -14.16 -9.60
CA SER A 76 -32.29 -14.11 -9.14
C SER A 76 -32.74 -15.35 -8.36
N SER A 77 -31.93 -16.41 -8.33
CA SER A 77 -32.26 -17.64 -7.62
C SER A 77 -32.48 -17.36 -6.13
N PRO A 78 -33.36 -18.12 -5.44
CA PRO A 78 -33.64 -17.88 -4.02
C PRO A 78 -32.38 -17.92 -3.13
N LEU A 79 -31.43 -18.81 -3.42
CA LEU A 79 -30.19 -18.92 -2.64
C LEU A 79 -29.26 -17.73 -2.85
N VAL A 80 -29.07 -17.30 -4.11
CA VAL A 80 -28.13 -16.22 -4.45
C VAL A 80 -28.72 -14.84 -4.17
N SER A 81 -30.01 -14.64 -4.39
CA SER A 81 -30.69 -13.38 -4.05
C SER A 81 -30.69 -13.13 -2.53
N ALA A 82 -30.69 -14.19 -1.71
CA ALA A 82 -30.58 -14.13 -0.26
C ALA A 82 -29.16 -14.44 0.26
N LEU A 83 -28.13 -14.33 -0.59
CA LEU A 83 -26.76 -14.75 -0.26
C LEU A 83 -26.16 -13.98 0.91
N GLY A 84 -26.50 -12.69 1.06
CA GLY A 84 -26.07 -11.89 2.21
C GLY A 84 -26.50 -12.51 3.55
N PRO A 85 -27.80 -12.61 3.85
CA PRO A 85 -28.29 -13.32 5.04
C PRO A 85 -27.82 -14.77 5.14
N LEU A 86 -27.77 -15.50 4.02
CA LEU A 86 -27.34 -16.91 4.00
C LEU A 86 -25.88 -17.06 4.42
N SER A 87 -25.00 -16.16 3.97
CA SER A 87 -23.59 -16.14 4.37
C SER A 87 -23.42 -15.82 5.85
N ARG A 88 -24.27 -14.96 6.44
CA ARG A 88 -24.28 -14.73 7.89
C ARG A 88 -24.74 -15.95 8.67
N LEU A 89 -25.72 -16.69 8.14
CA LEU A 89 -26.16 -17.95 8.75
C LEU A 89 -25.07 -19.04 8.64
N MET A 90 -24.38 -19.14 7.50
CA MET A 90 -23.22 -20.03 7.34
C MET A 90 -22.10 -19.66 8.30
N ALA A 91 -21.78 -18.37 8.43
CA ALA A 91 -20.81 -17.85 9.38
C ALA A 91 -21.17 -18.22 10.82
N HIS A 92 -22.42 -17.98 11.24
CA HIS A 92 -22.89 -18.36 12.56
C HIS A 92 -22.83 -19.87 12.79
N ALA A 93 -23.18 -20.68 11.78
CA ALA A 93 -23.08 -22.13 11.86
C ALA A 93 -21.62 -22.59 11.99
N ALA A 94 -20.67 -21.97 11.28
CA ALA A 94 -19.24 -22.25 11.42
C ALA A 94 -18.70 -21.88 12.81
N GLU A 95 -19.20 -20.80 13.42
CA GLU A 95 -18.84 -20.39 14.78
C GLU A 95 -19.37 -21.35 15.86
N ASN A 96 -20.51 -22.02 15.60
CA ASN A 96 -21.25 -22.82 16.58
C ASN A 96 -21.26 -24.33 16.31
N ALA A 97 -20.65 -24.79 15.20
CA ALA A 97 -20.43 -26.21 14.95
C ALA A 97 -19.58 -26.82 16.07
N LYS A 98 -19.96 -28.03 16.51
CA LYS A 98 -19.26 -28.77 17.57
C LYS A 98 -18.05 -29.50 17.00
N ASP A 99 -18.16 -29.99 15.76
CA ASP A 99 -17.05 -30.61 15.05
C ASP A 99 -16.22 -29.55 14.32
N SER A 100 -15.06 -29.21 14.90
CA SER A 100 -14.08 -28.31 14.29
C SER A 100 -13.61 -28.78 12.90
N GLY A 101 -13.70 -30.08 12.60
CA GLY A 101 -13.39 -30.63 11.28
C GLY A 101 -14.31 -30.11 10.17
N LEU A 102 -15.58 -29.79 10.49
CA LEU A 102 -16.52 -29.23 9.53
C LEU A 102 -16.17 -27.79 9.12
N VAL A 103 -15.50 -27.06 10.02
CA VAL A 103 -14.98 -25.71 9.72
C VAL A 103 -13.86 -25.80 8.68
N ALA A 104 -12.94 -26.77 8.81
CA ALA A 104 -11.91 -27.02 7.81
C ALA A 104 -12.52 -27.49 6.47
N GLN A 105 -13.48 -28.43 6.50
CA GLN A 105 -14.19 -28.87 5.28
C GLN A 105 -14.93 -27.72 4.58
N THR A 106 -15.45 -26.75 5.34
CA THR A 106 -16.07 -25.54 4.76
C THR A 106 -15.05 -24.73 3.95
N LEU A 107 -13.81 -24.65 4.44
CA LEU A 107 -12.71 -24.02 3.70
C LEU A 107 -12.34 -24.80 2.44
N ASP A 108 -12.33 -26.13 2.49
CA ASP A 108 -12.03 -26.98 1.33
C ASP A 108 -13.04 -26.74 0.20
N HIS A 109 -14.34 -26.80 0.50
CA HIS A 109 -15.39 -26.50 -0.49
C HIS A 109 -15.28 -25.08 -1.05
N THR A 110 -14.98 -24.11 -0.19
CA THR A 110 -14.78 -22.72 -0.60
C THR A 110 -13.56 -22.59 -1.53
N THR A 111 -12.48 -23.29 -1.20
CA THR A 111 -11.23 -23.32 -1.98
C THR A 111 -11.48 -23.89 -3.38
N ASP A 112 -12.19 -25.01 -3.47
CA ASP A 112 -12.49 -25.65 -4.76
C ASP A 112 -13.38 -24.76 -5.63
N PHE A 113 -14.37 -24.10 -5.01
CA PHE A 113 -15.22 -23.12 -5.69
C PHE A 113 -14.39 -21.95 -6.26
N VAL A 114 -13.56 -21.28 -5.46
CA VAL A 114 -12.79 -20.11 -5.93
C VAL A 114 -11.68 -20.48 -6.92
N ARG A 115 -11.09 -21.67 -6.78
CA ARG A 115 -10.12 -22.19 -7.75
C ARG A 115 -10.80 -22.39 -9.10
N THR A 116 -11.98 -22.99 -9.10
CA THR A 116 -12.80 -23.14 -10.32
C THR A 116 -13.14 -21.78 -10.90
N LEU A 117 -13.61 -20.85 -10.08
CA LEU A 117 -13.97 -19.49 -10.52
C LEU A 117 -12.79 -18.76 -11.18
N MET A 118 -11.60 -18.80 -10.58
CA MET A 118 -10.39 -18.20 -11.17
C MET A 118 -10.05 -18.84 -12.52
N VAL A 119 -10.06 -20.17 -12.61
CA VAL A 119 -9.76 -20.89 -13.87
C VAL A 119 -10.78 -20.52 -14.95
N GLN A 120 -12.07 -20.48 -14.60
CA GLN A 120 -13.11 -20.08 -15.54
C GLN A 120 -12.97 -18.61 -15.98
N TRP A 121 -12.53 -17.72 -15.08
CA TRP A 121 -12.25 -16.33 -15.43
C TRP A 121 -11.06 -16.22 -16.40
N ARG A 122 -9.94 -16.91 -16.10
CA ARG A 122 -8.74 -16.91 -16.95
C ARG A 122 -9.01 -17.36 -18.38
N LEU A 123 -9.96 -18.28 -18.58
CA LEU A 123 -10.33 -18.79 -19.90
C LEU A 123 -11.33 -17.89 -20.64
N ASN A 124 -11.81 -16.82 -20.01
CA ASN A 124 -12.81 -15.92 -20.57
C ASN A 124 -12.13 -14.72 -21.24
N LYS A 125 -12.58 -14.35 -22.45
CA LYS A 125 -12.07 -13.17 -23.19
C LYS A 125 -12.15 -11.86 -22.40
N LEU A 126 -13.11 -11.70 -21.51
CA LEU A 126 -13.20 -10.50 -20.65
C LEU A 126 -12.03 -10.37 -19.69
N SER A 127 -11.31 -11.46 -19.40
CA SER A 127 -10.10 -11.41 -18.57
C SER A 127 -8.87 -10.86 -19.30
N GLU A 128 -8.94 -10.77 -20.64
CA GLU A 128 -7.91 -10.15 -21.49
C GLU A 128 -8.00 -8.62 -21.49
N VAL A 129 -9.11 -8.05 -20.98
CA VAL A 129 -9.33 -6.61 -20.91
C VAL A 129 -9.00 -6.08 -19.52
N ASP A 130 -8.03 -5.18 -19.44
CA ASP A 130 -7.71 -4.50 -18.19
C ASP A 130 -8.84 -3.54 -17.77
N LYS A 131 -9.01 -3.32 -16.46
CA LYS A 131 -10.01 -2.39 -15.90
C LYS A 131 -9.90 -0.99 -16.51
N SER A 132 -8.67 -0.54 -16.76
CA SER A 132 -8.39 0.78 -17.33
C SER A 132 -8.73 0.90 -18.81
N GLU A 133 -8.88 -0.22 -19.52
CA GLU A 133 -9.09 -0.30 -20.96
C GLU A 133 -10.54 -0.72 -21.32
N GLU A 134 -11.39 -0.98 -20.33
CA GLU A 134 -12.77 -1.44 -20.55
C GLU A 134 -13.56 -0.50 -21.47
N ALA A 135 -13.34 0.81 -21.36
CA ALA A 135 -14.02 1.80 -22.21
C ALA A 135 -13.58 1.74 -23.69
N GLU A 136 -12.38 1.22 -23.96
CA GLU A 136 -11.82 1.08 -25.31
C GLU A 136 -12.21 -0.25 -25.94
N PHE A 137 -12.10 -1.36 -25.18
CA PHE A 137 -12.29 -2.71 -25.70
C PHE A 137 -13.67 -3.31 -25.47
N LEU A 138 -14.56 -2.69 -24.69
CA LEU A 138 -15.93 -3.20 -24.49
C LEU A 138 -16.94 -2.25 -25.14
N ASP A 139 -17.94 -2.82 -25.80
CA ASP A 139 -18.99 -2.00 -26.42
C ASP A 139 -19.89 -1.30 -25.37
N ALA A 140 -20.51 -0.19 -25.78
CA ALA A 140 -21.29 0.66 -24.88
C ALA A 140 -22.52 -0.03 -24.26
N GLU A 141 -23.13 -1.01 -24.95
CA GLU A 141 -24.25 -1.77 -24.38
C GLU A 141 -23.76 -2.70 -23.27
N SER A 142 -22.66 -3.43 -23.50
CA SER A 142 -22.07 -4.33 -22.51
C SER A 142 -21.64 -3.58 -21.26
N LEU A 143 -20.94 -2.44 -21.41
CA LEU A 143 -20.51 -1.59 -20.30
C LEU A 143 -21.67 -1.10 -19.42
N ARG A 144 -22.84 -0.85 -20.02
CA ARG A 144 -24.01 -0.36 -19.30
C ARG A 144 -24.85 -1.48 -18.67
N THR A 145 -24.81 -2.68 -19.22
CA THR A 145 -25.81 -3.72 -18.90
C THR A 145 -25.18 -5.03 -18.42
N THR A 146 -24.50 -5.76 -19.30
CA THR A 146 -24.08 -7.14 -19.05
C THR A 146 -22.88 -7.24 -18.11
N ILE A 147 -21.88 -6.39 -18.33
CA ILE A 147 -20.65 -6.32 -17.52
C ILE A 147 -20.96 -5.93 -16.05
N PRO A 148 -21.74 -4.87 -15.76
CA PRO A 148 -22.15 -4.57 -14.39
C PRO A 148 -22.94 -5.70 -13.72
N GLY A 149 -23.77 -6.42 -14.48
CA GLY A 149 -24.54 -7.56 -14.01
C GLY A 149 -23.66 -8.71 -13.53
N LEU A 150 -22.66 -9.07 -14.34
CA LEU A 150 -21.66 -10.08 -13.98
C LEU A 150 -20.85 -9.68 -12.76
N TRP A 151 -20.30 -8.46 -12.75
CA TRP A 151 -19.53 -7.97 -11.60
C TRP A 151 -20.34 -7.89 -10.32
N ARG A 152 -21.64 -7.60 -10.40
CA ARG A 152 -22.52 -7.66 -9.22
C ARG A 152 -22.61 -9.08 -8.65
N LEU A 153 -22.77 -10.09 -9.50
CA LEU A 153 -22.79 -11.49 -9.05
C LEU A 153 -21.44 -11.90 -8.43
N LEU A 154 -20.33 -11.56 -9.08
CA LEU A 154 -18.98 -11.84 -8.59
C LEU A 154 -18.69 -11.16 -7.25
N ARG A 155 -19.09 -9.89 -7.09
CA ARG A 155 -18.97 -9.16 -5.80
C ARG A 155 -19.81 -9.82 -4.71
N ASN A 156 -21.03 -10.26 -5.01
CA ASN A 156 -21.86 -10.98 -4.04
C ASN A 156 -21.18 -12.28 -3.58
N CYS A 157 -20.53 -13.01 -4.49
CA CYS A 157 -19.72 -14.19 -4.15
C CYS A 157 -18.56 -13.83 -3.22
N LEU A 158 -17.77 -12.81 -3.58
CA LEU A 158 -16.65 -12.33 -2.76
C LEU A 158 -17.10 -11.96 -1.34
N TYR A 159 -18.16 -11.16 -1.19
CA TYR A 159 -18.64 -10.76 0.13
C TYR A 159 -19.15 -11.94 0.95
N SER A 160 -19.87 -12.87 0.33
CA SER A 160 -20.34 -14.11 0.98
C SER A 160 -19.16 -14.91 1.53
N ILE A 161 -18.13 -15.09 0.72
CA ILE A 161 -16.93 -15.85 1.10
C ILE A 161 -16.20 -15.12 2.23
N VAL A 162 -15.97 -13.80 2.11
CA VAL A 162 -15.30 -13.01 3.16
C VAL A 162 -16.05 -13.08 4.49
N ILE A 163 -17.38 -13.07 4.50
CA ILE A 163 -18.19 -13.24 5.72
C ILE A 163 -17.95 -14.61 6.36
N VAL A 164 -17.92 -15.68 5.57
CA VAL A 164 -17.63 -17.04 6.06
C VAL A 164 -16.18 -17.13 6.56
N LEU A 165 -15.20 -16.61 5.82
CA LEU A 165 -13.79 -16.62 6.21
C LEU A 165 -13.54 -15.86 7.51
N ARG A 166 -14.24 -14.74 7.74
CA ARG A 166 -14.18 -13.98 8.99
C ARG A 166 -14.61 -14.84 10.18
N ALA A 167 -15.74 -15.55 10.05
CA ALA A 167 -16.22 -16.46 11.08
C ALA A 167 -15.27 -17.64 11.30
N VAL A 168 -14.72 -18.22 10.23
CA VAL A 168 -13.74 -19.30 10.35
C VAL A 168 -12.48 -18.83 11.09
N LEU A 169 -11.86 -17.71 10.71
CA LEU A 169 -10.69 -17.21 11.42
C LEU A 169 -11.01 -16.76 12.85
N GLY A 170 -12.19 -16.19 13.08
CA GLY A 170 -12.69 -15.92 14.43
C GLY A 170 -12.78 -17.20 15.26
N ARG A 171 -13.24 -18.30 14.67
CA ARG A 171 -13.27 -19.62 15.31
C ARG A 171 -11.86 -20.18 15.53
N VAL A 172 -10.94 -20.04 14.58
CA VAL A 172 -9.54 -20.48 14.72
C VAL A 172 -8.87 -19.81 15.92
N ILE A 173 -9.10 -18.52 16.15
CA ILE A 173 -8.51 -17.80 17.29
C ILE A 173 -9.07 -18.31 18.63
N ASN A 174 -10.34 -18.72 18.68
CA ASN A 174 -11.05 -19.04 19.92
C ASN A 174 -11.16 -20.54 20.24
N ASP A 175 -10.89 -21.43 19.27
CA ASP A 175 -11.00 -22.88 19.41
C ASP A 175 -9.61 -23.53 19.54
N PRO A 176 -9.26 -24.16 20.68
CA PRO A 176 -7.94 -24.77 20.89
C PRO A 176 -7.56 -25.85 19.87
N VAL A 177 -8.54 -26.55 19.28
CA VAL A 177 -8.28 -27.61 18.29
C VAL A 177 -7.85 -27.01 16.96
N LEU A 178 -8.47 -25.89 16.56
CA LEU A 178 -8.15 -25.17 15.33
C LEU A 178 -6.94 -24.26 15.50
N ALA A 179 -6.75 -23.66 16.68
CA ALA A 179 -5.59 -22.84 17.05
C ALA A 179 -4.29 -23.66 17.14
N ALA A 180 -4.38 -24.99 17.20
CA ALA A 180 -3.21 -25.86 17.30
C ALA A 180 -2.24 -25.66 16.11
N HIS A 181 -0.94 -25.76 16.38
CA HIS A 181 0.14 -25.62 15.38
C HIS A 181 -0.01 -26.52 14.14
N ARG A 182 -0.71 -27.64 14.27
CA ARG A 182 -0.97 -28.58 13.15
C ARG A 182 -2.12 -28.14 12.22
N SER A 183 -2.89 -27.13 12.60
CA SER A 183 -4.12 -26.72 11.91
C SER A 183 -4.09 -25.25 11.52
N ALA A 184 -3.85 -24.35 12.49
CA ALA A 184 -3.94 -22.90 12.32
C ALA A 184 -3.15 -22.36 11.12
N PRO A 185 -1.84 -22.68 10.92
CA PRO A 185 -1.11 -22.13 9.79
C PRO A 185 -1.61 -22.63 8.44
N PHE A 186 -2.09 -23.88 8.35
CA PHE A 186 -2.64 -24.43 7.10
C PHE A 186 -3.97 -23.80 6.75
N ILE A 187 -4.84 -23.58 7.75
CA ILE A 187 -6.09 -22.86 7.56
C ILE A 187 -5.80 -21.44 7.08
N SER A 188 -4.90 -20.70 7.74
CA SER A 188 -4.53 -19.34 7.34
C SER A 188 -3.92 -19.28 5.95
N MET A 189 -3.06 -20.22 5.59
CA MET A 189 -2.50 -20.34 4.24
C MET A 189 -3.59 -20.58 3.19
N GLN A 190 -4.55 -21.46 3.49
CA GLN A 190 -5.68 -21.74 2.60
C GLN A 190 -6.60 -20.53 2.46
N VAL A 191 -6.83 -19.76 3.54
CA VAL A 191 -7.54 -18.47 3.47
C VAL A 191 -6.83 -17.51 2.52
N LEU A 192 -5.50 -17.34 2.65
CA LEU A 192 -4.74 -16.44 1.76
C LEU A 192 -4.78 -16.91 0.30
N HIS A 193 -4.76 -18.22 0.04
CA HIS A 193 -4.98 -18.76 -1.31
C HIS A 193 -6.40 -18.48 -1.84
N ILE A 194 -7.42 -18.54 -0.99
CA ILE A 194 -8.78 -18.16 -1.36
C ILE A 194 -8.84 -16.68 -1.75
N LEU A 195 -8.23 -15.80 -0.95
CA LEU A 195 -8.16 -14.36 -1.24
C LEU A 195 -7.41 -14.08 -2.54
N ARG A 196 -6.28 -14.77 -2.79
CA ARG A 196 -5.55 -14.70 -4.06
C ARG A 196 -6.44 -15.04 -5.25
N ASN A 197 -7.18 -16.14 -5.18
CA ASN A 197 -8.03 -16.60 -6.28
C ASN A 197 -9.24 -15.68 -6.52
N LEU A 198 -9.63 -14.88 -5.52
CA LEU A 198 -10.67 -13.86 -5.64
C LEU A 198 -10.13 -12.47 -5.97
N TYR A 199 -8.80 -12.32 -6.11
CA TYR A 199 -8.19 -10.99 -6.18
C TYR A 199 -8.57 -10.20 -7.43
N PHE A 200 -8.87 -10.88 -8.54
CA PHE A 200 -9.40 -10.25 -9.76
C PHE A 200 -10.76 -9.57 -9.54
N ILE A 201 -11.50 -9.96 -8.51
CA ILE A 201 -12.75 -9.32 -8.09
C ILE A 201 -12.45 -8.19 -7.11
N SER A 202 -11.63 -8.44 -6.08
CA SER A 202 -11.38 -7.48 -5.00
C SER A 202 -10.56 -6.27 -5.45
N SER A 203 -9.60 -6.44 -6.37
CA SER A 203 -8.80 -5.34 -6.96
C SER A 203 -9.68 -4.27 -7.62
N ARG A 204 -10.84 -4.68 -8.17
CA ARG A 204 -11.78 -3.77 -8.83
C ARG A 204 -12.65 -2.95 -7.87
N MET A 205 -12.58 -3.21 -6.56
CA MET A 205 -13.42 -2.54 -5.55
C MET A 205 -12.82 -1.23 -5.01
N GLY A 206 -11.59 -0.90 -5.38
CA GLY A 206 -10.89 0.32 -4.93
C GLY A 206 -10.61 0.34 -3.42
N GLN A 207 -10.33 1.53 -2.88
CA GLN A 207 -9.99 1.73 -1.46
C GLN A 207 -11.15 1.44 -0.48
N ASN A 208 -12.33 1.06 -0.98
CA ASN A 208 -13.49 0.66 -0.18
C ASN A 208 -13.44 -0.82 0.24
N ALA A 209 -12.25 -1.37 0.45
CA ALA A 209 -12.11 -2.72 0.99
C ALA A 209 -12.86 -2.78 2.34
N SER A 210 -13.84 -3.67 2.44
CA SER A 210 -14.61 -3.83 3.67
C SER A 210 -13.67 -4.12 4.84
N SER A 211 -13.96 -3.55 6.01
CA SER A 211 -13.26 -3.88 7.27
C SER A 211 -13.21 -5.39 7.53
N GLN A 212 -14.17 -6.15 6.99
CA GLN A 212 -14.19 -7.61 7.01
C GLN A 212 -13.05 -8.24 6.19
N HIS A 213 -12.81 -7.74 4.98
CA HIS A 213 -11.73 -8.23 4.12
C HIS A 213 -10.37 -7.95 4.75
N MET A 214 -10.18 -6.74 5.30
CA MET A 214 -8.96 -6.38 6.02
C MET A 214 -8.75 -7.25 7.27
N PHE A 215 -9.81 -7.50 8.06
CA PHE A 215 -9.74 -8.42 9.20
C PHE A 215 -9.29 -9.81 8.76
N VAL A 216 -9.89 -10.39 7.72
CA VAL A 216 -9.53 -11.73 7.24
C VAL A 216 -8.08 -11.78 6.76
N THR A 217 -7.65 -10.79 5.97
CA THR A 217 -6.29 -10.71 5.44
C THR A 217 -5.26 -10.60 6.57
N LEU A 218 -5.40 -9.61 7.44
CA LEU A 218 -4.44 -9.34 8.52
C LEU A 218 -4.42 -10.47 9.55
N THR A 219 -5.57 -11.07 9.87
CA THR A 219 -5.62 -12.21 10.80
C THR A 219 -4.93 -13.45 10.23
N ALA A 220 -5.14 -13.75 8.94
CA ALA A 220 -4.46 -14.88 8.31
C ALA A 220 -2.95 -14.66 8.23
N VAL A 221 -2.51 -13.43 7.89
CA VAL A 221 -1.10 -13.03 7.91
C VAL A 221 -0.52 -13.13 9.32
N ASP A 222 -1.20 -12.60 10.34
CA ASP A 222 -0.75 -12.63 11.73
C ASP A 222 -0.54 -14.08 12.20
N ILE A 223 -1.53 -14.96 12.01
CA ILE A 223 -1.38 -16.38 12.36
C ILE A 223 -0.21 -17.02 11.60
N LEU A 224 -0.10 -16.81 10.28
CA LEU A 224 0.95 -17.43 9.47
C LEU A 224 2.35 -16.86 9.78
N SER A 225 2.43 -15.61 10.24
CA SER A 225 3.69 -14.94 10.58
C SER A 225 4.45 -15.61 11.74
N HIS A 226 3.73 -16.34 12.58
CA HIS A 226 4.30 -17.15 13.66
C HIS A 226 5.02 -18.41 13.14
N TYR A 227 4.96 -18.70 11.84
CA TYR A 227 5.55 -19.89 11.20
C TYR A 227 6.36 -19.49 9.95
N PRO A 228 7.59 -18.95 10.11
CA PRO A 228 8.38 -18.40 9.00
C PRO A 228 8.56 -19.36 7.81
N ASP A 229 8.84 -20.65 8.06
CA ASP A 229 8.98 -21.65 6.99
C ASP A 229 7.70 -21.82 6.17
N LEU A 230 6.54 -21.78 6.83
CA LEU A 230 5.24 -21.89 6.17
C LEU A 230 4.86 -20.60 5.45
N ALA A 231 5.21 -19.44 6.01
CA ALA A 231 5.05 -18.15 5.34
C ALA A 231 5.89 -18.07 4.05
N GLU A 232 7.15 -18.50 4.10
CA GLU A 232 8.01 -18.60 2.91
C GLU A 232 7.43 -19.57 1.88
N ASN A 233 7.01 -20.77 2.31
CA ASN A 233 6.37 -21.75 1.43
C ASN A 233 5.11 -21.19 0.74
N PHE A 234 4.30 -20.42 1.46
CA PHE A 234 3.15 -19.73 0.90
C PHE A 234 3.57 -18.70 -0.16
N LEU A 235 4.53 -17.83 0.12
CA LEU A 235 4.99 -16.85 -0.87
C LEU A 235 5.56 -17.52 -2.12
N ARG A 236 6.30 -18.61 -1.95
CA ARG A 236 6.83 -19.41 -3.07
C ARG A 236 5.71 -20.06 -3.89
N SER A 237 4.59 -20.43 -3.28
CA SER A 237 3.45 -21.04 -4.00
C SER A 237 2.60 -20.02 -4.74
N ILE A 238 2.68 -18.74 -4.38
CA ILE A 238 1.91 -17.65 -5.02
C ILE A 238 2.75 -16.72 -5.91
N LYS A 239 4.06 -16.96 -6.01
CA LYS A 239 5.01 -16.14 -6.77
C LYS A 239 4.59 -15.94 -8.23
N PRO A 240 5.09 -14.87 -8.90
CA PRO A 240 4.94 -14.70 -10.33
C PRO A 240 5.36 -15.95 -11.12
N SER A 241 4.66 -16.20 -12.22
CA SER A 241 4.92 -17.33 -13.12
C SER A 241 6.37 -17.30 -13.61
N GLU A 242 6.83 -16.13 -14.06
CA GLU A 242 8.23 -15.86 -14.46
C GLU A 242 8.76 -14.64 -13.69
N LEU A 243 9.78 -14.85 -12.85
CA LEU A 243 10.42 -13.76 -12.12
C LEU A 243 11.29 -12.93 -13.08
N GLY A 244 11.31 -11.62 -12.89
CA GLY A 244 12.10 -10.71 -13.72
C GLY A 244 11.41 -10.29 -15.04
N GLN A 245 10.15 -10.68 -15.27
CA GLN A 245 9.37 -10.24 -16.43
C GLN A 245 7.98 -9.79 -16.03
N ILE A 246 7.43 -8.82 -16.76
CA ILE A 246 6.04 -8.40 -16.62
C ILE A 246 5.19 -9.31 -17.52
N PRO A 247 4.19 -10.03 -16.98
CA PRO A 247 3.30 -10.85 -17.80
C PRO A 247 2.47 -10.00 -18.77
N ASP A 248 2.22 -10.53 -19.97
CA ASP A 248 1.36 -9.87 -20.96
C ASP A 248 -0.12 -9.86 -20.53
N HIS A 249 -0.57 -10.95 -19.90
CA HIS A 249 -1.99 -11.14 -19.59
C HIS A 249 -2.41 -10.37 -18.31
N PRO A 250 -3.50 -9.57 -18.35
CA PRO A 250 -3.95 -8.79 -17.18
C PRO A 250 -4.22 -9.61 -15.91
N ILE A 251 -4.70 -10.85 -16.02
CA ILE A 251 -4.93 -11.70 -14.85
C ILE A 251 -3.62 -12.08 -14.13
N GLU A 252 -2.54 -12.34 -14.87
CA GLU A 252 -1.24 -12.65 -14.28
C GLU A 252 -0.67 -11.41 -13.60
N ARG A 253 -0.77 -10.23 -14.24
CA ARG A 253 -0.42 -8.96 -13.61
C ARG A 253 -1.22 -8.69 -12.32
N CYS A 254 -2.51 -9.03 -12.33
CA CYS A 254 -3.36 -8.95 -11.14
C CYS A 254 -2.87 -9.88 -10.02
N LEU A 255 -2.39 -11.08 -10.35
CA LEU A 255 -1.80 -12.00 -9.38
C LEU A 255 -0.42 -11.54 -8.88
N ASP A 256 0.38 -10.90 -9.72
CA ASP A 256 1.63 -10.24 -9.32
C ASP A 256 1.36 -9.10 -8.34
N LEU A 257 0.31 -8.30 -8.59
CA LEU A 257 -0.14 -7.26 -7.66
C LEU A 257 -0.52 -7.84 -6.29
N PHE A 258 -1.28 -8.95 -6.28
CA PHE A 258 -1.60 -9.65 -5.03
C PHE A 258 -0.33 -10.13 -4.32
N PHE A 259 0.61 -10.71 -5.08
CA PHE A 259 1.87 -11.21 -4.56
C PHE A 259 2.67 -10.08 -3.89
N LEU A 260 2.89 -8.95 -4.57
CA LEU A 260 3.67 -7.83 -4.03
C LEU A 260 3.04 -7.28 -2.75
N ASN A 261 1.75 -6.92 -2.81
CA ASN A 261 1.00 -6.40 -1.65
C ASN A 261 1.01 -7.36 -0.45
N THR A 262 0.90 -8.66 -0.70
CA THR A 262 0.91 -9.67 0.37
C THR A 262 2.32 -9.90 0.91
N SER A 263 3.33 -9.89 0.03
CA SER A 263 4.73 -10.13 0.39
C SER A 263 5.30 -9.04 1.30
N GLU A 264 4.87 -7.79 1.11
CA GLU A 264 5.23 -6.67 1.96
C GLU A 264 4.97 -6.98 3.44
N LEU A 265 3.83 -7.62 3.74
CA LEU A 265 3.39 -7.97 5.10
C LEU A 265 4.24 -9.07 5.76
N PHE A 266 5.00 -9.85 4.97
CA PHE A 266 5.85 -10.93 5.46
C PHE A 266 7.34 -10.59 5.47
N THR A 267 7.73 -9.44 4.92
CA THR A 267 9.13 -9.02 4.75
C THR A 267 10.01 -9.20 6.00
N PRO A 268 9.56 -8.88 7.23
CA PRO A 268 10.40 -9.03 8.43
C PRO A 268 10.76 -10.47 8.80
N LEU A 269 10.03 -11.46 8.25
CA LEU A 269 10.19 -12.87 8.59
C LEU A 269 11.16 -13.61 7.67
N LEU A 270 11.40 -13.06 6.49
CA LEU A 270 12.13 -13.75 5.43
C LEU A 270 13.64 -13.63 5.64
N SER A 271 14.36 -14.65 5.21
CA SER A 271 15.82 -14.59 5.12
C SER A 271 16.24 -13.58 4.03
N PRO A 272 17.43 -12.95 4.13
CA PRO A 272 17.90 -12.03 3.10
C PRO A 272 17.98 -12.67 1.70
N ALA A 273 18.36 -13.95 1.63
CA ALA A 273 18.38 -14.70 0.39
C ALA A 273 16.96 -14.82 -0.21
N CYS A 274 15.96 -15.18 0.60
CA CYS A 274 14.58 -15.25 0.13
C CYS A 274 14.04 -13.87 -0.27
N SER A 275 14.32 -12.81 0.51
CA SER A 275 13.90 -11.45 0.16
C SER A 275 14.47 -11.02 -1.19
N GLU A 276 15.74 -11.33 -1.46
CA GLU A 276 16.37 -10.99 -2.74
C GLU A 276 15.84 -11.84 -3.91
N GLU A 277 15.85 -13.17 -3.76
CA GLU A 277 15.49 -14.11 -4.83
C GLU A 277 14.00 -14.07 -5.19
N LEU A 278 13.14 -13.69 -4.24
CA LEU A 278 11.69 -13.73 -4.42
C LEU A 278 11.07 -12.33 -4.52
N LEU A 279 11.26 -11.47 -3.52
CA LEU A 279 10.58 -10.17 -3.45
C LEU A 279 11.24 -9.16 -4.40
N VAL A 280 12.56 -8.96 -4.28
CA VAL A 280 13.28 -8.01 -5.15
C VAL A 280 13.19 -8.47 -6.61
N ALA A 281 13.42 -9.75 -6.90
CA ALA A 281 13.32 -10.29 -8.26
C ALA A 281 11.93 -10.11 -8.90
N ALA A 282 10.85 -10.17 -8.11
CA ALA A 282 9.49 -9.93 -8.58
C ALA A 282 9.19 -8.44 -8.80
N ALA A 283 9.73 -7.55 -7.97
CA ALA A 283 9.46 -6.12 -8.03
C ALA A 283 10.28 -5.37 -9.09
N VAL A 284 11.52 -5.80 -9.34
CA VAL A 284 12.48 -5.11 -10.24
C VAL A 284 11.91 -4.75 -11.61
N PRO A 285 11.16 -5.63 -12.33
CA PRO A 285 10.61 -5.30 -13.65
C PRO A 285 9.64 -4.13 -13.63
N TYR A 286 8.96 -3.92 -12.50
CA TYR A 286 7.92 -2.92 -12.35
C TYR A 286 8.46 -1.55 -11.92
N LEU A 287 9.66 -1.47 -11.34
CA LEU A 287 10.27 -0.19 -10.92
C LEU A 287 10.43 0.85 -12.04
N PRO A 288 10.85 0.50 -13.28
CA PRO A 288 10.88 1.47 -14.39
C PRO A 288 9.51 1.68 -15.07
N ALA A 289 8.49 0.89 -14.73
CA ALA A 289 7.26 0.78 -15.53
C ALA A 289 6.20 1.87 -15.24
N GLY A 290 6.56 2.92 -14.50
CA GLY A 290 5.64 3.99 -14.10
C GLY A 290 4.98 4.73 -15.28
N GLY A 291 5.63 4.75 -16.46
CA GLY A 291 5.10 5.35 -17.69
C GLY A 291 3.83 4.68 -18.23
N ASN A 292 3.51 3.48 -17.76
CA ASN A 292 2.35 2.73 -18.20
C ASN A 292 1.22 2.83 -17.16
N ASN A 293 0.18 3.61 -17.47
CA ASN A 293 -0.99 3.78 -16.61
C ASN A 293 -1.68 2.45 -16.23
N HIS A 294 -1.55 1.41 -17.07
CA HIS A 294 -2.10 0.08 -16.80
C HIS A 294 -1.35 -0.68 -15.71
N LEU A 295 -0.13 -0.22 -15.37
CA LEU A 295 0.74 -0.87 -14.39
C LEU A 295 0.88 -0.05 -13.10
N LEU A 296 0.18 1.09 -12.97
CA LEU A 296 0.39 2.04 -11.87
C LEU A 296 0.24 1.38 -10.48
N GLU A 297 -0.82 0.60 -10.25
CA GLU A 297 -1.03 -0.07 -8.95
C GLU A 297 0.11 -1.07 -8.63
N ILE A 298 0.63 -1.77 -9.65
CA ILE A 298 1.71 -2.76 -9.51
C ILE A 298 3.06 -2.07 -9.33
N PHE A 299 3.29 -0.99 -10.06
CA PHE A 299 4.42 -0.09 -9.89
C PHE A 299 4.49 0.41 -8.44
N GLU A 300 3.39 0.93 -7.90
CA GLU A 300 3.34 1.39 -6.50
C GLU A 300 3.61 0.25 -5.51
N ALA A 301 2.99 -0.92 -5.71
CA ALA A 301 3.22 -2.10 -4.88
C ALA A 301 4.68 -2.60 -4.93
N ALA A 302 5.33 -2.51 -6.10
CA ALA A 302 6.72 -2.87 -6.29
C ALA A 302 7.66 -1.93 -5.52
N HIS A 303 7.43 -0.61 -5.61
CA HIS A 303 8.18 0.37 -4.82
C HIS A 303 7.98 0.15 -3.31
N SER A 304 6.75 -0.09 -2.87
CA SER A 304 6.45 -0.38 -1.46
C SER A 304 7.19 -1.63 -0.95
N THR A 305 7.13 -2.72 -1.72
CA THR A 305 7.79 -4.00 -1.39
C THR A 305 9.31 -3.84 -1.29
N VAL A 306 9.94 -3.15 -2.26
CA VAL A 306 11.40 -2.95 -2.27
C VAL A 306 11.84 -2.08 -1.09
N LEU A 307 11.11 -1.00 -0.79
CA LEU A 307 11.40 -0.17 0.37
C LEU A 307 11.23 -0.94 1.69
N ALA A 308 10.20 -1.78 1.79
CA ALA A 308 10.02 -2.66 2.94
C ALA A 308 11.19 -3.63 3.10
N VAL A 309 11.68 -4.23 2.01
CA VAL A 309 12.87 -5.11 2.02
C VAL A 309 14.11 -4.36 2.50
N PHE A 310 14.31 -3.13 2.02
CA PHE A 310 15.44 -2.29 2.40
C PHE A 310 15.39 -1.84 3.85
N ALA A 311 14.19 -1.63 4.39
CA ALA A 311 13.99 -1.23 5.79
C ALA A 311 14.36 -2.32 6.81
N ILE A 312 14.47 -3.60 6.39
CA ILE A 312 14.83 -4.69 7.30
C ILE A 312 16.35 -4.66 7.61
N PRO A 313 16.77 -4.56 8.88
CA PRO A 313 18.19 -4.50 9.24
C PRO A 313 19.01 -5.70 8.75
N ASN A 314 18.43 -6.90 8.79
CA ASN A 314 19.09 -8.12 8.32
C ASN A 314 19.35 -8.13 6.80
N ASN A 315 18.65 -7.27 6.04
CA ASN A 315 18.79 -7.14 4.60
C ASN A 315 19.82 -6.10 4.18
N ALA A 316 20.64 -5.59 5.10
CA ALA A 316 21.62 -4.54 4.80
C ALA A 316 22.49 -4.80 3.56
N ALA A 317 22.96 -6.04 3.37
CA ALA A 317 23.75 -6.41 2.19
C ALA A 317 22.93 -6.40 0.89
N VAL A 318 21.67 -6.87 0.95
CA VAL A 318 20.73 -6.86 -0.19
C VAL A 318 20.38 -5.43 -0.56
N ALA A 319 20.04 -4.60 0.43
CA ALA A 319 19.76 -3.19 0.27
C ALA A 319 20.95 -2.47 -0.38
N ALA A 320 22.15 -2.61 0.19
CA ALA A 320 23.37 -2.00 -0.35
C ALA A 320 23.68 -2.39 -1.81
N LYS A 321 23.32 -3.62 -2.22
CA LYS A 321 23.48 -4.11 -3.60
C LYS A 321 22.49 -3.48 -4.58
N HIS A 322 21.22 -3.34 -4.18
CA HIS A 322 20.13 -2.92 -5.07
C HIS A 322 19.78 -1.43 -5.00
N LEU A 323 20.25 -0.71 -3.97
CA LEU A 323 19.95 0.70 -3.77
C LEU A 323 20.35 1.60 -4.95
N PRO A 324 21.53 1.44 -5.59
CA PRO A 324 21.90 2.29 -6.72
C PRO A 324 20.90 2.17 -7.88
N PHE A 325 20.54 0.94 -8.23
CA PHE A 325 19.53 0.67 -9.26
C PHE A 325 18.17 1.25 -8.87
N TYR A 326 17.74 1.10 -7.62
CA TYR A 326 16.48 1.67 -7.16
C TYR A 326 16.44 3.20 -7.29
N ILE A 327 17.53 3.87 -6.89
CA ILE A 327 17.64 5.33 -6.97
C ILE A 327 17.63 5.82 -8.42
N ASP A 328 18.36 5.15 -9.32
CA ASP A 328 18.33 5.47 -10.74
C ASP A 328 16.90 5.39 -11.32
N ASN A 329 16.14 4.35 -10.94
CA ASN A 329 14.73 4.21 -11.36
C ASN A 329 13.84 5.28 -10.72
N LEU A 330 13.98 5.54 -9.41
CA LEU A 330 13.20 6.56 -8.69
C LEU A 330 13.33 7.93 -9.36
N PHE A 331 14.54 8.25 -9.79
CA PHE A 331 14.86 9.48 -10.51
C PHE A 331 14.49 9.48 -12.00
N ALA A 332 14.36 8.31 -12.63
CA ALA A 332 13.92 8.19 -14.01
C ALA A 332 12.40 8.36 -14.14
N VAL A 333 11.64 7.93 -13.12
CA VAL A 333 10.17 7.98 -13.12
C VAL A 333 9.61 9.26 -12.47
N PHE A 334 10.41 10.00 -11.70
CA PHE A 334 10.04 11.31 -11.18
C PHE A 334 10.51 12.43 -12.14
N PRO A 335 9.67 13.43 -12.47
CA PRO A 335 8.35 13.71 -11.89
C PRO A 335 7.13 13.19 -12.67
N GLU A 336 7.34 12.51 -13.80
CA GLU A 336 6.24 12.18 -14.74
C GLU A 336 5.28 11.11 -14.21
N ASN A 337 5.78 10.11 -13.49
CA ASN A 337 5.01 8.94 -13.06
C ASN A 337 4.93 8.80 -11.54
N LEU A 338 5.63 9.66 -10.80
CA LEU A 338 5.69 9.64 -9.35
C LEU A 338 5.35 11.03 -8.81
N SER A 339 4.42 11.10 -7.86
CA SER A 339 4.10 12.37 -7.22
C SER A 339 5.27 12.87 -6.35
N ALA A 340 5.38 14.18 -6.17
CA ALA A 340 6.36 14.80 -5.26
C ALA A 340 6.33 14.21 -3.84
N ARG A 341 5.14 13.84 -3.36
CA ARG A 341 4.99 13.20 -2.05
C ARG A 341 5.55 11.78 -2.03
N GLN A 342 5.24 10.97 -3.03
CA GLN A 342 5.76 9.60 -3.15
C GLN A 342 7.29 9.62 -3.30
N PHE A 343 7.83 10.54 -4.12
CA PHE A 343 9.28 10.74 -4.24
C PHE A 343 9.92 11.05 -2.89
N ARG A 344 9.42 12.07 -2.20
CA ARG A 344 9.93 12.49 -0.88
C ARG A 344 9.89 11.35 0.12
N LEU A 345 8.80 10.60 0.19
CA LEU A 345 8.67 9.46 1.09
C LEU A 345 9.71 8.37 0.76
N ALA A 346 9.80 7.97 -0.51
CA ALA A 346 10.73 6.94 -0.96
C ALA A 346 12.19 7.34 -0.69
N PHE A 347 12.57 8.58 -1.04
CA PHE A 347 13.93 9.07 -0.84
C PHE A 347 14.26 9.21 0.65
N LYS A 348 13.33 9.73 1.47
CA LYS A 348 13.46 9.79 2.94
C LYS A 348 13.73 8.40 3.51
N THR A 349 12.97 7.39 3.08
CA THR A 349 13.17 5.99 3.52
C THR A 349 14.54 5.46 3.11
N VAL A 350 15.01 5.75 1.90
CA VAL A 350 16.35 5.35 1.46
C VAL A 350 17.45 5.98 2.35
N ILE A 351 17.35 7.27 2.67
CA ILE A 351 18.32 7.92 3.55
C ILE A 351 18.25 7.32 4.96
N GLN A 352 17.05 7.07 5.49
CA GLN A 352 16.88 6.42 6.79
C GLN A 352 17.52 5.03 6.84
N VAL A 353 17.44 4.25 5.75
CA VAL A 353 18.06 2.92 5.63
C VAL A 353 19.58 2.98 5.53
N THR A 354 20.13 4.07 5.01
CA THR A 354 21.59 4.24 4.85
C THR A 354 22.24 4.99 6.02
N ALA A 355 21.44 5.58 6.91
CA ALA A 355 21.87 6.33 8.08
C ALA A 355 21.77 5.53 9.39
N PRO A 356 22.49 5.93 10.47
CA PRO A 356 22.37 5.25 11.77
C PRO A 356 20.93 5.29 12.32
N PRO A 357 20.45 4.20 12.96
CA PRO A 357 21.21 3.06 13.48
C PRO A 357 21.35 1.86 12.50
N SER A 358 21.05 2.03 11.22
CA SER A 358 21.10 0.95 10.24
C SER A 358 22.50 0.33 10.09
N PRO A 359 22.63 -1.00 9.90
CA PRO A 359 23.92 -1.64 9.66
C PRO A 359 24.67 -1.11 8.43
N ILE A 360 23.93 -0.69 7.38
CA ILE A 360 24.53 -0.14 6.14
C ILE A 360 25.38 1.08 6.44
N ALA A 361 24.95 1.93 7.37
CA ALA A 361 25.64 3.16 7.74
C ALA A 361 27.07 2.90 8.22
N ASN A 362 27.35 1.73 8.81
CA ASN A 362 28.68 1.38 9.29
C ASN A 362 29.56 0.80 8.18
N THR A 363 28.98 0.07 7.24
CA THR A 363 29.72 -0.54 6.12
C THR A 363 29.95 0.43 4.96
N GLN A 364 29.04 1.38 4.75
CA GLN A 364 29.04 2.32 3.63
C GLN A 364 28.77 3.74 4.14
N ARG A 365 29.69 4.27 4.95
CA ARG A 365 29.53 5.56 5.65
C ARG A 365 29.25 6.75 4.73
N LEU A 366 29.82 6.75 3.53
CA LEU A 366 29.68 7.85 2.56
C LEU A 366 28.38 7.77 1.73
N LEU A 367 27.66 6.65 1.79
CA LEU A 367 26.50 6.43 0.93
C LEU A 367 25.38 7.48 1.12
N PRO A 368 24.96 7.86 2.35
CA PRO A 368 23.97 8.93 2.52
C PRO A 368 24.37 10.24 1.85
N SER A 369 25.63 10.67 2.03
CA SER A 369 26.15 11.90 1.44
C SER A 369 26.22 11.81 -0.09
N ILE A 370 26.64 10.67 -0.66
CA ILE A 370 26.63 10.46 -2.12
C ILE A 370 25.20 10.58 -2.69
N LEU A 371 24.21 10.01 -2.00
CA LEU A 371 22.81 10.08 -2.44
C LEU A 371 22.27 11.51 -2.37
N LEU A 372 22.62 12.25 -1.30
CA LEU A 372 22.25 13.65 -1.17
C LEU A 372 22.96 14.54 -2.20
N GLU A 373 24.19 14.23 -2.58
CA GLU A 373 24.93 14.93 -3.66
C GLU A 373 24.21 14.78 -5.00
N VAL A 374 23.79 13.56 -5.35
CA VAL A 374 22.99 13.33 -6.57
C VAL A 374 21.66 14.09 -6.51
N LEU A 375 20.99 14.10 -5.35
CA LEU A 375 19.74 14.84 -5.17
C LEU A 375 19.94 16.35 -5.29
N TYR A 376 21.00 16.88 -4.67
CA TYR A 376 21.34 18.29 -4.66
C TYR A 376 21.69 18.80 -6.06
N ASP A 377 22.55 18.08 -6.80
CA ASP A 377 22.91 18.42 -8.17
C ASP A 377 21.67 18.44 -9.08
N ARG A 378 20.79 17.44 -8.96
CA ARG A 378 19.53 17.43 -9.70
C ARG A 378 18.61 18.58 -9.31
N ALA A 379 18.51 18.92 -8.03
CA ALA A 379 17.67 20.03 -7.57
C ALA A 379 18.15 21.39 -8.10
N LEU A 380 19.46 21.60 -8.23
CA LEU A 380 20.03 22.82 -8.82
C LEU A 380 19.66 23.01 -10.30
N HIS A 381 19.51 21.91 -11.04
CA HIS A 381 19.23 21.91 -12.48
C HIS A 381 17.76 21.61 -12.83
N ALA A 382 16.93 21.30 -11.83
CA ALA A 382 15.53 20.93 -12.00
C ALA A 382 14.64 22.11 -12.44
N SER A 383 13.49 21.79 -13.03
CA SER A 383 12.55 22.82 -13.49
C SER A 383 11.93 23.60 -12.32
N ASP A 384 11.77 24.91 -12.50
CA ASP A 384 10.99 25.78 -11.61
C ASP A 384 9.49 25.77 -11.95
N GLN A 385 9.09 25.05 -12.99
CA GLN A 385 7.70 24.92 -13.41
C GLN A 385 6.90 24.04 -12.45
N LEU A 386 5.64 24.41 -12.24
CA LEU A 386 4.71 23.68 -11.39
C LEU A 386 4.50 22.27 -11.93
N LEU A 387 4.63 21.29 -11.05
CA LEU A 387 4.30 19.91 -11.40
C LEU A 387 2.79 19.76 -11.65
N PRO A 388 2.40 18.91 -12.61
CA PRO A 388 1.00 18.62 -12.85
C PRO A 388 0.37 18.05 -11.57
N GLN A 389 -0.70 18.69 -11.10
CA GLN A 389 -1.46 18.16 -9.97
C GLN A 389 -2.26 16.94 -10.44
N PRO A 390 -2.26 15.82 -9.70
CA PRO A 390 -3.13 14.71 -10.02
C PRO A 390 -4.58 15.19 -9.99
N SER A 391 -5.31 15.00 -11.10
CA SER A 391 -6.74 15.25 -11.21
C SER A 391 -7.44 14.64 -10.01
N SER A 392 -8.23 15.44 -9.29
CA SER A 392 -8.85 15.12 -8.00
C SER A 392 -9.96 14.05 -8.07
N THR A 393 -9.73 12.91 -8.69
CA THR A 393 -10.75 11.86 -8.87
C THR A 393 -10.47 10.54 -8.16
N GLN A 394 -9.28 10.29 -7.58
CA GLN A 394 -9.01 8.95 -7.00
C GLN A 394 -8.15 8.87 -5.73
N VAL A 395 -7.88 9.97 -5.00
CA VAL A 395 -7.17 9.89 -3.70
C VAL A 395 -7.90 10.69 -2.63
N GLU A 396 -8.98 10.12 -2.09
CA GLU A 396 -9.59 10.56 -0.82
C GLU A 396 -9.47 9.42 0.20
N GLY A 397 -8.27 9.25 0.75
CA GLY A 397 -8.09 8.60 2.04
C GLY A 397 -8.44 9.59 3.17
N PRO A 398 -8.94 9.14 4.33
CA PRO A 398 -9.21 10.03 5.45
C PRO A 398 -7.89 10.63 5.93
N ASP A 399 -7.83 11.96 6.03
CA ASP A 399 -6.68 12.82 6.42
C ASP A 399 -5.59 13.16 5.39
N LEU A 400 -5.85 13.06 4.08
CA LEU A 400 -4.89 13.51 3.06
C LEU A 400 -5.20 14.93 2.57
N GLY A 401 -4.77 15.93 3.33
CA GLY A 401 -4.83 17.34 2.91
C GLY A 401 -4.18 17.56 1.54
N LYS A 402 -4.80 18.40 0.70
CA LYS A 402 -4.25 18.83 -0.61
C LYS A 402 -2.85 19.39 -0.38
N SER A 403 -1.82 18.64 -0.76
CA SER A 403 -0.44 19.14 -0.68
C SER A 403 -0.31 20.35 -1.61
N PRO A 404 0.36 21.44 -1.19
CA PRO A 404 0.52 22.62 -2.03
C PRO A 404 1.18 22.26 -3.36
N PRO A 405 0.84 22.93 -4.46
CA PRO A 405 1.51 22.72 -5.73
C PRO A 405 2.99 23.11 -5.61
N VAL A 406 3.88 22.21 -6.01
CA VAL A 406 5.34 22.39 -5.96
C VAL A 406 5.94 22.21 -7.35
N SER A 407 7.07 22.86 -7.62
CA SER A 407 7.91 22.55 -8.77
C SER A 407 8.76 21.31 -8.52
N GLU A 408 9.41 20.81 -9.57
CA GLU A 408 10.40 19.72 -9.45
C GLU A 408 11.53 20.14 -8.49
N GLN A 409 12.11 21.33 -8.69
CA GLN A 409 13.15 21.88 -7.81
C GLN A 409 12.71 21.94 -6.35
N ALA A 410 11.49 22.43 -6.07
CA ALA A 410 10.97 22.51 -4.72
C ALA A 410 10.72 21.11 -4.12
N ALA A 411 10.23 20.15 -4.91
CA ALA A 411 10.01 18.78 -4.45
C ALA A 411 11.32 18.07 -4.07
N LEU A 412 12.37 18.21 -4.88
CA LEU A 412 13.70 17.66 -4.60
C LEU A 412 14.34 18.33 -3.37
N THR A 413 14.19 19.66 -3.25
CA THR A 413 14.65 20.41 -2.07
C THR A 413 13.95 19.92 -0.79
N LEU A 414 12.63 19.73 -0.84
CA LEU A 414 11.87 19.18 0.30
C LEU A 414 12.31 17.76 0.65
N ALA A 415 12.64 16.92 -0.33
CA ALA A 415 13.18 15.57 -0.08
C ALA A 415 14.53 15.61 0.64
N LEU A 416 15.38 16.58 0.28
CA LEU A 416 16.67 16.81 0.94
C LEU A 416 16.44 17.24 2.40
N ILE A 417 15.54 18.19 2.63
CA ILE A 417 15.16 18.65 3.98
C ILE A 417 14.64 17.49 4.84
N ASP A 418 13.74 16.68 4.29
CA ASP A 418 13.15 15.52 4.98
C ASP A 418 14.20 14.47 5.39
N SER A 419 15.38 14.49 4.76
CA SER A 419 16.47 13.54 4.97
C SER A 419 17.45 13.98 6.06
N LEU A 420 17.51 15.28 6.39
CA LEU A 420 18.47 15.84 7.34
C LEU A 420 18.39 15.19 8.73
N CYS A 421 17.18 14.85 9.19
CA CYS A 421 16.96 14.29 10.53
C CYS A 421 17.70 12.98 10.81
N PHE A 422 18.12 12.24 9.77
CA PHE A 422 18.74 10.93 9.91
C PHE A 422 20.28 10.98 9.86
N LEU A 423 20.83 12.02 9.24
CA LEU A 423 22.26 12.15 8.98
C LEU A 423 23.09 12.16 10.26
N ARG A 424 24.36 11.78 10.16
CA ARG A 424 25.28 11.91 11.29
C ARG A 424 25.57 13.39 11.52
N VAL A 425 25.99 13.74 12.74
CA VAL A 425 26.34 15.13 13.08
C VAL A 425 27.45 15.67 12.17
N GLU A 426 28.41 14.82 11.81
CA GLU A 426 29.48 15.13 10.84
C GLU A 426 28.94 15.47 9.45
N ASP A 427 27.95 14.71 8.95
CA ASP A 427 27.34 14.97 7.65
C ASP A 427 26.44 16.22 7.71
N LEU A 428 25.77 16.47 8.85
CA LEU A 428 24.95 17.67 9.04
C LEU A 428 25.75 18.96 8.95
N GLU A 429 27.01 18.96 9.39
CA GLU A 429 27.90 20.13 9.29
C GLU A 429 28.11 20.57 7.84
N GLU A 430 28.17 19.61 6.91
CA GLU A 430 28.29 19.85 5.48
C GLU A 430 26.92 20.15 4.83
N TRP A 431 25.90 19.37 5.16
CA TRP A 431 24.61 19.40 4.47
C TRP A 431 23.70 20.56 4.88
N LEU A 432 23.81 21.09 6.10
CA LEU A 432 22.98 22.24 6.53
C LEU A 432 23.24 23.51 5.68
N PRO A 433 24.50 23.95 5.48
CA PRO A 433 24.78 25.07 4.58
C PRO A 433 24.36 24.83 3.13
N LEU A 434 24.62 23.63 2.58
CA LEU A 434 24.24 23.29 1.20
C LEU A 434 22.73 23.34 1.02
N THR A 435 21.96 22.79 1.97
CA THR A 435 20.49 22.86 1.93
C THR A 435 20.00 24.31 1.97
N ALA A 436 20.62 25.16 2.78
CA ALA A 436 20.29 26.57 2.85
C ALA A 436 20.59 27.31 1.53
N GLN A 437 21.71 27.01 0.88
CA GLN A 437 22.02 27.55 -0.46
C GLN A 437 20.99 27.11 -1.50
N LEU A 438 20.59 25.83 -1.46
CA LEU A 438 19.57 25.29 -2.36
C LEU A 438 18.20 25.97 -2.13
N LEU A 439 17.81 26.20 -0.87
CA LEU A 439 16.60 26.95 -0.53
C LEU A 439 16.58 28.32 -1.21
N ASN A 440 17.67 29.07 -1.11
CA ASN A 440 17.78 30.41 -1.71
C ASN A 440 17.80 30.39 -3.26
N SER A 441 18.01 29.25 -3.90
CA SER A 441 17.92 29.11 -5.36
C SER A 441 16.47 29.08 -5.87
N ILE A 442 15.49 28.84 -4.98
CA ILE A 442 14.06 28.78 -5.34
C ILE A 442 13.53 30.20 -5.55
N LYS A 443 13.20 30.53 -6.80
CA LYS A 443 12.72 31.87 -7.19
C LYS A 443 11.27 32.16 -6.78
N THR A 444 10.44 31.13 -6.68
CA THR A 444 9.01 31.29 -6.40
C THR A 444 8.79 31.52 -4.90
N PRO A 445 8.26 32.69 -4.48
CA PRO A 445 8.23 33.08 -3.06
C PRO A 445 7.36 32.16 -2.18
N ASP A 446 6.25 31.66 -2.71
CA ASP A 446 5.36 30.75 -1.98
C ASP A 446 6.02 29.39 -1.72
N MET A 447 6.74 28.85 -2.72
CA MET A 447 7.48 27.60 -2.59
C MET A 447 8.69 27.75 -1.68
N HIS A 448 9.41 28.87 -1.80
CA HIS A 448 10.52 29.20 -0.91
C HIS A 448 10.05 29.22 0.54
N LYS A 449 8.95 29.95 0.82
CA LYS A 449 8.34 29.99 2.15
C LYS A 449 7.95 28.59 2.66
N GLN A 450 7.32 27.79 1.83
CA GLN A 450 6.95 26.41 2.17
C GLN A 450 8.18 25.56 2.54
N CYS A 451 9.27 25.66 1.77
CA CYS A 451 10.48 24.91 2.04
C CYS A 451 11.19 25.39 3.30
N VAL A 452 11.21 26.71 3.56
CA VAL A 452 11.73 27.28 4.83
C VAL A 452 10.90 26.82 6.04
N GLU A 453 9.58 26.83 5.94
CA GLU A 453 8.69 26.32 7.00
C GLU A 453 8.97 24.84 7.28
N ARG A 454 9.11 24.02 6.24
CA ARG A 454 9.45 22.60 6.39
C ARG A 454 10.86 22.40 6.95
N PHE A 455 11.84 23.22 6.56
CA PHE A 455 13.19 23.19 7.11
C PHE A 455 13.16 23.43 8.62
N TRP A 456 12.45 24.47 9.06
CA TRP A 456 12.27 24.76 10.48
C TRP A 456 11.56 23.64 11.23
N GLU A 457 10.51 23.07 10.64
CA GLU A 457 9.79 21.93 11.20
C GLU A 457 10.71 20.70 11.35
N ALA A 458 11.52 20.38 10.35
CA ALA A 458 12.48 19.28 10.43
C ALA A 458 13.46 19.44 11.61
N LEU A 459 13.92 20.68 11.87
CA LEU A 459 14.82 20.95 12.99
C LEU A 459 14.13 20.94 14.38
N SER A 460 12.81 21.18 14.43
CA SER A 460 12.08 21.44 15.68
C SER A 460 11.01 20.40 16.07
N SER A 461 10.64 19.50 15.16
CA SER A 461 9.56 18.52 15.31
C SER A 461 9.86 17.35 16.24
N GLY A 462 11.10 17.24 16.73
CA GLY A 462 11.53 16.12 17.59
C GLY A 462 11.86 14.84 16.83
N GLU A 463 11.93 14.87 15.49
CA GLU A 463 12.42 13.75 14.67
C GLU A 463 13.92 13.46 14.90
N MET A 464 14.69 14.44 15.39
CA MET A 464 16.12 14.33 15.67
C MET A 464 16.38 13.81 17.09
N ASP A 465 17.46 13.05 17.26
CA ASP A 465 17.98 12.75 18.60
C ASP A 465 18.61 14.01 19.26
N VAL A 466 18.94 13.88 20.55
CA VAL A 466 19.42 15.01 21.36
C VAL A 466 20.69 15.64 20.78
N GLU A 467 21.60 14.83 20.24
CA GLU A 467 22.88 15.31 19.73
C GLU A 467 22.71 16.08 18.42
N ARG A 468 21.96 15.52 17.46
CA ARG A 468 21.61 16.18 16.20
C ARG A 468 20.81 17.46 16.43
N ALA A 469 19.80 17.40 17.31
CA ALA A 469 18.99 18.57 17.64
C ALA A 469 19.84 19.69 18.26
N HIS A 470 20.75 19.35 19.17
CA HIS A 470 21.66 20.33 19.77
C HIS A 470 22.56 20.98 18.72
N PHE A 471 23.11 20.20 17.79
CA PHE A 471 23.92 20.72 16.70
C PHE A 471 23.13 21.67 15.80
N CYS A 472 21.95 21.26 15.32
CA CYS A 472 21.09 22.05 14.45
C CYS A 472 20.66 23.38 15.11
N VAL A 473 20.28 23.36 16.39
CA VAL A 473 19.92 24.58 17.14
C VAL A 473 21.12 25.52 17.28
N THR A 474 22.30 24.97 17.58
CA THR A 474 23.55 25.73 17.68
C THR A 474 23.91 26.37 16.34
N TRP A 475 23.81 25.61 15.26
CA TRP A 475 24.05 26.09 13.90
C TRP A 475 23.08 27.23 13.54
N TRP A 476 21.78 27.02 13.79
CA TRP A 476 20.74 28.01 13.53
C TRP A 476 20.92 29.31 14.33
N SER A 477 21.27 29.20 15.61
CA SER A 477 21.26 30.35 16.53
C SER A 477 22.59 31.09 16.64
N THR A 478 23.72 30.40 16.42
CA THR A 478 25.06 30.95 16.72
C THR A 478 26.06 30.84 15.59
N ARG A 479 25.82 30.00 14.56
CA ARG A 479 26.75 29.82 13.42
C ARG A 479 26.23 30.45 12.12
N GLY A 480 25.34 31.42 12.20
CA GLY A 480 24.83 32.14 11.01
C GLY A 480 23.80 31.36 10.19
N GLY A 481 23.34 30.19 10.65
CA GLY A 481 22.43 29.33 9.87
C GLY A 481 21.07 29.96 9.63
N ARG A 482 20.54 30.73 10.59
CA ARG A 482 19.29 31.47 10.43
C ARG A 482 19.40 32.50 9.31
N GLU A 483 20.49 33.27 9.30
CA GLU A 483 20.73 34.31 8.32
C GLU A 483 20.88 33.71 6.93
N LEU A 484 21.63 32.61 6.83
CA LEU A 484 21.84 31.87 5.57
C LEU A 484 20.52 31.34 4.99
N VAL A 485 19.62 30.79 5.81
CA VAL A 485 18.33 30.26 5.35
C VAL A 485 17.32 31.35 4.98
N LEU A 486 17.32 32.48 5.69
CA LEU A 486 16.31 33.53 5.48
C LEU A 486 16.73 34.58 4.44
N TYR A 487 18.03 34.83 4.27
CA TYR A 487 18.54 35.97 3.51
C TYR A 487 19.64 35.59 2.50
N GLY A 488 20.15 34.36 2.53
CA GLY A 488 21.23 33.90 1.64
C GLY A 488 22.59 34.55 1.92
N ASP A 489 23.58 34.23 1.07
CA ASP A 489 24.98 34.68 1.20
C ASP A 489 25.18 36.20 1.02
N GLU A 490 24.20 36.91 0.45
CA GLU A 490 24.28 38.37 0.26
C GLU A 490 24.34 39.14 1.59
N PHE A 491 23.82 38.56 2.68
CA PHE A 491 23.86 39.19 4.01
C PHE A 491 25.20 39.03 4.75
N GLY A 492 25.99 38.01 4.40
CA GLY A 492 27.31 37.75 5.01
C GLY A 492 28.39 38.72 4.52
N ALA A 493 28.38 39.03 3.22
CA ALA A 493 29.30 40.00 2.62
C ALA A 493 29.07 41.43 3.15
N ASP A 494 27.80 41.81 3.40
CA ASP A 494 27.44 43.10 3.99
C ASP A 494 27.71 43.18 5.50
N ALA A 495 27.87 42.03 6.18
CA ALA A 495 28.21 41.95 7.60
C ALA A 495 29.72 42.00 7.83
N GLU A 496 30.53 41.36 6.98
CA GLU A 496 32.00 41.53 6.97
C GLU A 496 32.39 42.97 6.61
N HIS A 497 31.71 43.59 5.62
CA HIS A 497 31.92 45.01 5.34
C HIS A 497 31.50 45.93 6.50
N ARG A 498 30.47 45.56 7.27
CA ARG A 498 30.07 46.30 8.49
C ARG A 498 30.98 46.07 9.69
N GLN A 499 31.66 44.93 9.78
CA GLN A 499 32.68 44.69 10.81
C GLN A 499 33.97 45.46 10.52
N ASP A 500 34.40 45.54 9.26
CA ASP A 500 35.55 46.36 8.86
C ASP A 500 35.29 47.87 9.05
N GLU A 501 34.04 48.32 8.90
CA GLU A 501 33.66 49.70 9.24
C GLU A 501 33.52 49.95 10.76
N ALA A 502 33.24 48.90 11.56
CA ALA A 502 33.07 49.00 13.01
C ALA A 502 34.41 48.96 13.79
N GLU A 503 35.48 48.38 13.25
CA GLU A 503 36.82 48.45 13.86
C GLU A 503 37.47 49.85 13.75
N GLY A 504 36.90 50.75 12.93
CA GLY A 504 37.36 52.13 12.76
C GLY A 504 36.79 53.17 13.73
N GLN A 505 35.76 52.85 14.52
CA GLN A 505 35.12 53.83 15.41
C GLN A 505 34.80 53.23 16.79
N GLY A 506 35.79 53.27 17.68
CA GLY A 506 35.57 53.04 19.10
C GLY A 506 34.72 54.17 19.71
N GLN A 507 33.55 53.82 20.26
CA GLN A 507 33.17 54.04 21.66
C GLN A 507 31.69 53.71 21.92
N GLY A 508 31.47 52.61 22.65
CA GLY A 508 30.46 52.48 23.72
C GLY A 508 28.97 52.42 23.35
N GLN A 509 28.41 51.21 23.32
CA GLN A 509 27.25 50.84 24.17
C GLN A 509 26.83 49.37 24.00
N GLY A 510 26.95 48.61 25.10
CA GLY A 510 25.91 47.70 25.60
C GLY A 510 25.63 46.40 24.83
N ALA A 511 26.19 45.28 25.33
CA ALA A 511 25.67 43.95 25.10
C ALA A 511 24.24 43.82 25.65
N TYR A 512 23.27 43.47 24.80
CA TYR A 512 21.93 43.06 25.24
C TYR A 512 21.90 41.54 25.42
N MET A 513 22.01 41.12 26.68
CA MET A 513 21.76 39.75 27.13
C MET A 513 20.30 39.60 27.58
N SER A 514 19.74 38.45 27.23
CA SER A 514 18.40 37.92 27.51
C SER A 514 18.03 37.82 29.00
N GLY A 515 16.73 37.92 29.30
CA GLY A 515 16.14 37.34 30.52
C GLY A 515 15.02 38.15 31.16
N ALA A 516 13.76 37.93 30.75
CA ALA A 516 12.60 38.37 31.54
C ALA A 516 11.85 37.15 32.08
N LEU A 517 12.12 36.84 33.34
CA LEU A 517 11.37 35.93 34.19
C LEU A 517 9.97 36.52 34.46
N GLY A 518 8.91 35.76 34.15
CA GLY A 518 7.53 36.12 34.45
C GLY A 518 7.26 36.11 35.96
N ALA A 519 6.74 37.22 36.49
CA ALA A 519 6.34 37.37 37.87
C ALA A 519 5.00 36.66 38.14
N VAL A 520 5.00 35.83 39.18
CA VAL A 520 3.85 35.12 39.76
C VAL A 520 2.88 36.10 40.41
N ALA A 521 1.59 36.05 40.02
CA ALA A 521 0.51 36.72 40.75
C ALA A 521 -0.11 35.78 41.80
N ARG A 522 -0.21 36.27 43.03
CA ARG A 522 -0.74 35.58 44.22
C ARG A 522 -2.26 35.40 44.17
N GLU A 523 -2.70 34.23 44.60
CA GLU A 523 -4.09 33.88 44.96
C GLU A 523 -4.67 34.78 46.07
N SER A 524 -6.00 34.98 46.03
CA SER A 524 -6.83 35.04 47.24
C SER A 524 -8.33 34.79 46.95
N LYS A 525 -8.79 33.62 47.40
CA LYS A 525 -10.07 33.30 48.09
C LYS A 525 -11.38 33.94 47.59
N LEU A 526 -12.23 33.12 46.98
CA LEU A 526 -13.39 32.46 47.63
C LEU A 526 -13.88 31.30 46.77
#